data_AF-A0A7C6V2G2-F1
#
_entry.id   AF-A0A7C6V2G2-F1
#
_cell.length_a   1.000
_cell.length_b   1.000
_cell.length_c   1.000
_cell.angle_alpha   90.00
_cell.angle_beta   90.00
_cell.angle_gamma   90.00
#
_symmetry.space_group_name_H-M   'P 1'
#
loop_
_entity.id
_entity.type
_entity.pdbx_description
1 polymer ?
#
loop_
_entity_poly.entity_id
_entity_poly.type
_entity_poly.pdbx_seq_one_letter_code
_entity_poly.pdbx_strand_id
1 'polypeptide(L)'
;MADSFHVRYQATPEAILAVFQVLVNEAPQSLEELRCTLEALGEKTGTLGEQLTRMRKLGLLEKNGLELTKRGQVCAQVLSNHPALFFDLLHFYHFTLWDASNPDVNRFSWTYRTVCKHLWSLTSAPVNNRTLLERVMLDLLEQFPDEYDVSLSVGTIRGVLDWVQRLQPPVYDGKRFERRPFAPPELALLAIDHFYSRQGVGYGELLALDDASFKEIAILCLVDDGVLNAMLKESEQRFPWFEIEAGWGYFVRLHQPPNLTEDL
;
A
#
# COMPACT_ATOMS: atom_id res chain seq x y z
N MET A 1 -9.32 -17.47 15.14
CA MET A 1 -8.43 -17.87 14.04
C MET A 1 -7.74 -16.62 13.54
N ALA A 2 -6.41 -16.62 13.50
CA ALA A 2 -5.66 -15.47 13.02
C ALA A 2 -5.84 -15.28 11.50
N ASP A 3 -5.59 -14.06 11.02
CA ASP A 3 -5.72 -13.75 9.61
C ASP A 3 -4.72 -14.51 8.74
N SER A 4 -5.00 -14.67 7.45
CA SER A 4 -4.04 -15.30 6.53
C SER A 4 -2.89 -14.36 6.16
N PHE A 5 -1.67 -14.91 6.08
CA PHE A 5 -0.48 -14.26 5.51
C PHE A 5 -0.53 -14.13 3.96
N HIS A 6 -1.47 -14.78 3.27
CA HIS A 6 -1.49 -14.78 1.82
C HIS A 6 -1.90 -13.44 1.20
N VAL A 7 -1.06 -12.97 0.28
CA VAL A 7 -1.42 -11.96 -0.73
C VAL A 7 -1.95 -12.72 -1.95
N ARG A 8 -3.28 -12.83 -2.06
CA ARG A 8 -3.97 -13.56 -3.13
C ARG A 8 -3.65 -12.97 -4.52
N TYR A 9 -3.01 -13.76 -5.39
CA TYR A 9 -2.72 -13.37 -6.78
C TYR A 9 -3.97 -13.27 -7.67
N GLN A 10 -5.12 -13.75 -7.20
CA GLN A 10 -6.40 -13.63 -7.90
C GLN A 10 -7.02 -12.23 -7.79
N ALA A 11 -6.66 -11.47 -6.75
CA ALA A 11 -7.09 -10.10 -6.54
C ALA A 11 -6.04 -9.15 -7.15
N THR A 12 -5.91 -9.20 -8.48
CA THR A 12 -4.95 -8.37 -9.21
C THR A 12 -5.38 -6.90 -9.20
N PRO A 13 -4.45 -5.95 -9.40
CA PRO A 13 -4.78 -4.54 -9.44
C PRO A 13 -5.84 -4.18 -10.48
N GLU A 14 -5.83 -4.82 -11.65
CA GLU A 14 -6.79 -4.60 -12.74
C GLU A 14 -8.19 -5.05 -12.35
N ALA A 15 -8.29 -6.26 -11.78
CA ALA A 15 -9.57 -6.80 -11.37
C ALA A 15 -10.18 -5.94 -10.23
N ILE A 16 -9.36 -5.48 -9.29
CA ILE A 16 -9.79 -4.56 -8.24
C ILE A 16 -10.22 -3.21 -8.83
N LEU A 17 -9.45 -2.67 -9.77
CA LEU A 17 -9.81 -1.42 -10.45
C LEU A 17 -11.16 -1.54 -11.16
N ALA A 18 -11.39 -2.63 -11.92
CA ALA A 18 -12.64 -2.85 -12.64
C ALA A 18 -13.85 -2.92 -11.67
N VAL A 19 -13.73 -3.71 -10.60
CA VAL A 19 -14.76 -3.77 -9.54
C VAL A 19 -15.00 -2.38 -8.94
N PHE A 20 -13.92 -1.68 -8.60
CA PHE A 20 -14.01 -0.38 -7.96
C PHE A 20 -14.65 0.68 -8.86
N GLN A 21 -14.35 0.68 -10.17
CA GLN A 21 -14.99 1.55 -11.15
C GLN A 21 -16.49 1.31 -11.25
N VAL A 22 -16.93 0.04 -11.27
CA VAL A 22 -18.37 -0.28 -11.27
C VAL A 22 -19.04 0.20 -9.98
N LEU A 23 -18.40 0.01 -8.82
CA LEU A 23 -18.93 0.49 -7.55
C LEU A 23 -19.08 2.01 -7.49
N VAL A 24 -18.15 2.75 -8.09
CA VAL A 24 -18.17 4.22 -8.13
C VAL A 24 -19.21 4.75 -9.12
N ASN A 25 -19.32 4.15 -10.30
CA ASN A 25 -20.12 4.71 -11.39
C ASN A 25 -21.58 4.25 -11.36
N GLU A 26 -21.82 3.00 -10.99
CA GLU A 26 -23.14 2.36 -11.10
C GLU A 26 -23.80 2.12 -9.75
N ALA A 27 -23.03 2.13 -8.65
CA ALA A 27 -23.50 1.90 -7.28
C ALA A 27 -24.46 0.68 -7.17
N PRO A 28 -24.01 -0.53 -7.58
CA PRO A 28 -24.86 -1.71 -7.62
C PRO A 28 -25.38 -2.06 -6.22
N GLN A 29 -26.66 -2.43 -6.15
CA GLN A 29 -27.36 -2.73 -4.89
C GLN A 29 -27.19 -4.19 -4.45
N SER A 30 -26.63 -5.03 -5.33
CA SER A 30 -26.42 -6.45 -5.04
C SER A 30 -25.17 -7.03 -5.69
N LEU A 31 -24.68 -8.17 -5.17
CA LEU A 31 -23.59 -8.92 -5.79
C LEU A 31 -23.92 -9.43 -7.19
N GLU A 32 -25.20 -9.76 -7.42
CA GLU A 32 -25.66 -10.23 -8.73
C GLU A 32 -25.58 -9.11 -9.76
N GLU A 33 -26.04 -7.92 -9.40
CA GLU A 33 -25.98 -6.73 -10.25
C GLU A 33 -24.53 -6.34 -10.57
N LEU A 34 -23.66 -6.31 -9.55
CA LEU A 34 -22.22 -6.08 -9.75
C LEU A 34 -21.62 -7.10 -10.73
N ARG A 35 -21.97 -8.39 -10.58
CA ARG A 35 -21.49 -9.45 -11.46
C ARG A 35 -21.96 -9.26 -12.89
N CYS A 36 -23.25 -8.99 -13.10
CA CYS A 36 -23.81 -8.75 -14.43
C CYS A 36 -23.15 -7.55 -15.11
N THR A 37 -22.92 -6.46 -14.39
CA THR A 37 -22.27 -5.27 -14.94
C THR A 37 -20.82 -5.56 -15.34
N LEU A 38 -20.07 -6.28 -14.51
CA LEU A 38 -18.69 -6.71 -14.86
C LEU A 38 -18.67 -7.62 -16.10
N GLU A 39 -19.59 -8.59 -16.18
CA GLU A 39 -19.70 -9.48 -17.35
C GLU A 39 -20.06 -8.72 -18.62
N ALA A 40 -20.96 -7.74 -18.52
CA ALA A 40 -21.31 -6.85 -19.64
C ALA A 40 -20.13 -6.01 -20.14
N LEU A 41 -19.19 -5.68 -19.24
CA LEU A 41 -17.92 -5.01 -19.57
C LEU A 41 -16.83 -5.97 -20.07
N GLY A 42 -17.11 -7.28 -20.15
CA GLY A 42 -16.17 -8.31 -20.59
C GLY A 42 -15.19 -8.77 -19.50
N GLU A 43 -15.43 -8.41 -18.24
CA GLU A 43 -14.58 -8.78 -17.11
C GLU A 43 -14.85 -10.19 -16.60
N LYS A 44 -13.81 -10.85 -16.08
CA LYS A 44 -13.95 -12.20 -15.50
C LYS A 44 -14.40 -12.10 -14.04
N THR A 45 -15.53 -12.72 -13.72
CA THR A 45 -16.15 -12.65 -12.39
C THR A 45 -15.86 -13.85 -11.49
N GLY A 46 -15.16 -14.88 -11.99
CA GLY A 46 -14.85 -16.10 -11.24
C GLY A 46 -14.03 -15.89 -9.96
N THR A 47 -13.37 -14.74 -9.80
CA THR A 47 -12.59 -14.37 -8.60
C THR A 47 -13.16 -13.16 -7.85
N LEU A 48 -14.42 -12.78 -8.13
CA LEU A 48 -15.08 -11.61 -7.51
C LEU A 48 -15.10 -11.66 -5.99
N GLY A 49 -15.32 -12.84 -5.39
CA GLY A 49 -15.28 -13.01 -3.94
C GLY A 49 -13.92 -12.64 -3.32
N GLU A 50 -12.82 -13.01 -3.98
CA GLU A 50 -11.45 -12.68 -3.54
C GLU A 50 -11.18 -11.17 -3.68
N GLN A 51 -11.67 -10.56 -4.75
CA GLN A 51 -11.54 -9.12 -4.99
C GLN A 51 -12.25 -8.33 -3.89
N LEU A 52 -13.53 -8.62 -3.63
CA LEU A 52 -14.31 -7.97 -2.58
C LEU A 52 -13.72 -8.21 -1.18
N THR A 53 -13.23 -9.42 -0.91
CA THR A 53 -12.53 -9.73 0.34
C THR A 53 -11.28 -8.87 0.51
N ARG A 54 -10.48 -8.70 -0.55
CA ARG A 54 -9.31 -7.82 -0.51
C ARG A 54 -9.71 -6.37 -0.28
N MET A 55 -10.70 -5.85 -0.98
CA MET A 55 -11.16 -4.46 -0.83
C MET A 55 -11.66 -4.18 0.59
N ARG A 56 -12.38 -5.12 1.21
CA ARG A 56 -12.78 -5.03 2.63
C ARG A 56 -11.58 -5.05 3.57
N LYS A 57 -10.60 -5.94 3.33
CA LYS A 57 -9.36 -5.97 4.11
C LYS A 57 -8.56 -4.67 3.99
N LEU A 58 -8.60 -4.02 2.83
CA LEU A 58 -8.00 -2.70 2.63
C LEU A 58 -8.82 -1.56 3.26
N GLY A 59 -10.01 -1.86 3.79
CA GLY A 59 -10.92 -0.89 4.38
C GLY A 59 -11.63 -0.02 3.33
N LEU A 60 -11.72 -0.45 2.07
CA LEU A 60 -12.38 0.30 1.00
C LEU A 60 -13.89 0.10 1.00
N LEU A 61 -14.36 -1.07 1.46
CA LEU A 61 -15.77 -1.45 1.50
C LEU A 61 -16.22 -1.76 2.92
N GLU A 62 -17.50 -1.53 3.18
CA GLU A 62 -18.16 -1.99 4.41
C GLU A 62 -18.09 -3.51 4.55
N LYS A 63 -18.03 -3.99 5.80
CA LYS A 63 -17.73 -5.40 6.13
C LYS A 63 -18.64 -6.41 5.42
N ASN A 64 -19.91 -6.08 5.27
CA ASN A 64 -20.93 -6.95 4.66
C ASN A 64 -21.62 -6.30 3.45
N GLY A 65 -21.12 -5.15 2.98
CA GLY A 65 -21.75 -4.34 1.94
C GLY A 65 -20.93 -4.25 0.66
N LEU A 66 -21.51 -3.53 -0.30
CA LEU A 66 -20.83 -2.99 -1.48
C LEU A 66 -20.58 -1.49 -1.35
N GLU A 67 -21.05 -0.87 -0.26
CA GLU A 67 -20.84 0.55 -0.02
C GLU A 67 -19.37 0.85 0.24
N LEU A 68 -18.90 1.97 -0.32
CA LEU A 68 -17.59 2.51 -0.05
C LEU A 68 -17.55 3.07 1.38
N THR A 69 -16.50 2.74 2.13
CA THR A 69 -16.19 3.44 3.39
C THR A 69 -15.72 4.86 3.09
N LYS A 70 -15.45 5.68 4.13
CA LYS A 70 -14.74 6.97 3.97
C LYS A 70 -13.43 6.82 3.20
N ARG A 71 -12.66 5.77 3.48
CA ARG A 71 -11.41 5.46 2.78
C ARG A 71 -11.67 5.09 1.32
N GLY A 72 -12.71 4.29 1.06
CA GLY A 72 -13.16 3.98 -0.30
C GLY A 72 -13.56 5.24 -1.07
N GLN A 73 -14.25 6.18 -0.44
CA GLN A 73 -14.65 7.45 -1.05
C GLN A 73 -13.43 8.31 -1.42
N VAL A 74 -12.42 8.40 -0.54
CA VAL A 74 -11.14 9.07 -0.86
C VAL A 74 -10.47 8.39 -2.06
N CYS A 75 -10.39 7.06 -2.08
CA CYS A 75 -9.85 6.33 -3.23
C CYS A 75 -10.63 6.58 -4.52
N ALA A 76 -11.95 6.73 -4.45
CA ALA A 76 -12.79 7.04 -5.61
C ALA A 76 -12.47 8.43 -6.17
N GLN A 77 -12.37 9.43 -5.30
CA GLN A 77 -11.99 10.79 -5.69
C GLN A 77 -10.58 10.85 -6.28
N VAL A 78 -9.62 10.18 -5.64
CA VAL A 78 -8.25 10.04 -6.18
C VAL A 78 -8.26 9.35 -7.54
N LEU A 79 -9.05 8.29 -7.72
CA LEU A 79 -9.13 7.61 -9.01
C LEU A 79 -9.70 8.53 -10.11
N SER A 80 -10.69 9.36 -9.80
CA SER A 80 -11.29 10.30 -10.75
C SER A 80 -10.35 11.45 -11.12
N ASN A 81 -9.63 12.00 -10.14
CA ASN A 81 -8.84 13.22 -10.34
C ASN A 81 -7.38 12.91 -10.72
N HIS A 82 -6.79 11.89 -10.11
CA HIS A 82 -5.38 11.51 -10.23
C HIS A 82 -5.22 9.99 -10.36
N PRO A 83 -5.63 9.38 -11.49
CA PRO A 83 -5.64 7.92 -11.66
C PRO A 83 -4.29 7.23 -11.38
N ALA A 84 -3.18 7.94 -11.62
CA ALA A 84 -1.83 7.43 -11.35
C ALA A 84 -1.58 7.20 -9.84
N LEU A 85 -2.13 8.04 -8.96
CA LEU A 85 -1.96 7.95 -7.50
C LEU A 85 -2.80 6.83 -6.88
N PHE A 86 -3.84 6.35 -7.56
CA PHE A 86 -4.72 5.31 -7.04
C PHE A 86 -3.96 4.05 -6.61
N PHE A 87 -3.01 3.59 -7.43
CA PHE A 87 -2.23 2.39 -7.11
C PHE A 87 -1.21 2.63 -6.00
N ASP A 88 -0.61 3.82 -5.92
CA ASP A 88 0.26 4.22 -4.80
C ASP A 88 -0.54 4.26 -3.47
N LEU A 89 -1.79 4.72 -3.50
CA LEU A 89 -2.66 4.72 -2.34
C LEU A 89 -3.05 3.31 -1.89
N LEU A 90 -3.37 2.41 -2.83
CA LEU A 90 -3.62 1.01 -2.49
C LEU A 90 -2.36 0.32 -1.99
N HIS A 91 -1.20 0.62 -2.56
CA HIS A 91 0.09 0.15 -2.07
C HIS A 91 0.34 0.59 -0.63
N PHE A 92 0.09 1.87 -0.29
CA PHE A 92 0.17 2.38 1.07
C PHE A 92 -0.66 1.53 2.04
N TYR A 93 -1.94 1.27 1.73
CA TYR A 93 -2.78 0.44 2.59
C TYR A 93 -2.31 -1.00 2.71
N HIS A 94 -1.83 -1.61 1.62
CA HIS A 94 -1.24 -2.95 1.70
C HIS A 94 -0.01 -2.97 2.61
N PHE A 95 0.79 -1.92 2.62
CA PHE A 95 2.04 -1.84 3.37
C PHE A 95 1.82 -1.56 4.87
N THR A 96 0.82 -0.73 5.22
CA THR A 96 0.71 -0.14 6.57
C THR A 96 -0.36 -0.76 7.48
N LEU A 97 -1.19 -1.68 6.97
CA LEU A 97 -2.32 -2.24 7.72
C LEU A 97 -1.95 -3.21 8.84
N TRP A 98 -0.78 -3.83 8.79
CA TRP A 98 -0.31 -4.69 9.87
C TRP A 98 0.32 -3.88 10.99
N ASP A 99 -0.02 -4.23 12.23
CA ASP A 99 0.51 -3.64 13.45
C ASP A 99 1.16 -4.73 14.32
N ALA A 100 2.39 -4.47 14.78
CA ALA A 100 3.10 -5.36 15.69
C ALA A 100 2.40 -5.47 17.06
N SER A 101 1.63 -4.46 17.46
CA SER A 101 0.84 -4.50 18.70
C SER A 101 -0.35 -5.47 18.61
N ASN A 102 -0.79 -5.80 17.39
CA ASN A 102 -1.87 -6.74 17.10
C ASN A 102 -1.48 -7.68 15.94
N PRO A 103 -0.51 -8.58 16.17
CA PRO A 103 0.15 -9.35 15.11
C PRO A 103 -0.76 -10.36 14.40
N ASP A 104 -1.94 -10.65 14.95
CA ASP A 104 -2.91 -11.61 14.42
C ASP A 104 -3.85 -11.04 13.36
N VAL A 105 -3.85 -9.71 13.20
CA VAL A 105 -4.74 -8.98 12.28
C VAL A 105 -3.96 -8.49 11.06
N ASN A 106 -4.57 -8.55 9.88
CA ASN A 106 -3.97 -8.08 8.63
C ASN A 106 -2.61 -8.71 8.30
N ARG A 107 -2.40 -9.98 8.65
CA ARG A 107 -1.12 -10.68 8.41
C ARG A 107 -0.64 -10.67 6.95
N PHE A 108 -1.53 -10.57 5.97
CA PHE A 108 -1.17 -10.35 4.56
C PHE A 108 -0.36 -9.06 4.35
N SER A 109 -0.62 -8.01 5.14
CA SER A 109 0.05 -6.72 5.07
C SER A 109 1.47 -6.82 5.59
N TRP A 110 1.71 -7.65 6.62
CA TRP A 110 3.06 -8.02 7.03
C TRP A 110 3.83 -8.65 5.86
N THR A 111 3.24 -9.66 5.19
CA THR A 111 3.88 -10.32 4.05
C THR A 111 4.15 -9.35 2.91
N TYR A 112 3.19 -8.49 2.58
CA TYR A 112 3.35 -7.47 1.55
C TYR A 112 4.54 -6.55 1.87
N ARG A 113 4.58 -6.00 3.08
CA ARG A 113 5.66 -5.14 3.56
C ARG A 113 7.02 -5.84 3.57
N THR A 114 7.08 -7.10 4.01
CA THR A 114 8.33 -7.89 4.03
C THR A 114 8.85 -8.13 2.61
N VAL A 115 7.98 -8.43 1.66
CA VAL A 115 8.36 -8.52 0.24
C VAL A 115 8.91 -7.18 -0.26
N CYS A 116 8.26 -6.06 0.02
CA CYS A 116 8.75 -4.73 -0.34
C CYS A 116 10.13 -4.43 0.27
N LYS A 117 10.38 -4.79 1.54
CA LYS A 117 11.70 -4.66 2.19
C LYS A 117 12.79 -5.43 1.42
N HIS A 118 12.53 -6.69 1.07
CA HIS A 118 13.49 -7.48 0.32
C HIS A 118 13.69 -6.97 -1.11
N LEU A 119 12.62 -6.57 -1.81
CA LEU A 119 12.75 -5.96 -3.13
C LEU A 119 13.62 -4.71 -3.07
N TRP A 120 13.31 -3.82 -2.14
CA TRP A 120 14.05 -2.58 -1.94
C TRP A 120 15.54 -2.83 -1.63
N SER A 121 15.87 -3.90 -0.89
CA SER A 121 17.26 -4.30 -0.62
C SER A 121 18.08 -4.71 -1.86
N LEU A 122 17.43 -4.99 -2.99
CA LEU A 122 18.11 -5.34 -4.24
C LEU A 122 18.72 -4.13 -4.96
N THR A 123 18.27 -2.92 -4.63
CA THR A 123 18.52 -1.66 -5.36
C THR A 123 18.06 -1.70 -6.81
N SER A 124 18.67 -2.55 -7.65
CA SER A 124 18.22 -2.85 -9.00
C SER A 124 18.71 -4.23 -9.45
N ALA A 125 17.81 -5.21 -9.57
CA ALA A 125 18.17 -6.60 -9.90
C ALA A 125 17.01 -7.41 -10.48
N PRO A 126 17.30 -8.47 -11.28
CA PRO A 126 16.29 -9.47 -11.64
C PRO A 126 15.63 -10.08 -10.40
N VAL A 127 14.31 -10.25 -10.45
CA VAL A 127 13.53 -10.84 -9.35
C VAL A 127 13.38 -12.34 -9.59
N ASN A 128 13.82 -13.14 -8.63
CA ASN A 128 13.53 -14.57 -8.57
C ASN A 128 12.47 -14.83 -7.48
N ASN A 129 11.26 -15.21 -7.89
CA ASN A 129 10.15 -15.37 -6.95
C ASN A 129 10.37 -16.49 -5.92
N ARG A 130 11.14 -17.54 -6.25
CA ARG A 130 11.44 -18.63 -5.31
C ARG A 130 12.44 -18.15 -4.25
N THR A 131 13.52 -17.50 -4.66
CA THR A 131 14.49 -16.92 -3.72
C THR A 131 13.86 -15.86 -2.83
N LEU A 132 12.97 -15.03 -3.39
CA LEU A 132 12.23 -14.04 -2.62
C LEU A 132 11.27 -14.68 -1.62
N LEU A 133 10.56 -15.76 -2.03
CA LEU A 133 9.73 -16.56 -1.13
C LEU A 133 10.52 -17.15 0.03
N GLU A 134 11.68 -17.75 -0.26
CA GLU A 134 12.57 -18.34 0.76
C GLU A 134 12.98 -17.31 1.81
N ARG A 135 13.35 -16.08 1.40
CA ARG A 135 13.67 -14.99 2.32
C ARG A 135 12.49 -14.58 3.19
N VAL A 136 11.31 -14.39 2.58
CA VAL A 136 10.08 -14.05 3.32
C VAL A 136 9.71 -15.15 4.33
N MET A 137 9.92 -16.42 3.98
CA MET A 137 9.68 -17.55 4.88
C MET A 137 10.65 -17.56 6.07
N LEU A 138 11.93 -17.19 5.87
CA LEU A 138 12.88 -17.02 6.97
C LEU A 138 12.43 -15.91 7.93
N ASP A 139 12.07 -14.74 7.40
CA ASP A 139 11.55 -13.62 8.20
C ASP A 139 10.23 -13.99 8.92
N LEU A 140 9.41 -14.87 8.32
CA LEU A 140 8.16 -15.33 8.93
C LEU A 140 8.45 -16.19 10.16
N LEU A 141 9.37 -17.15 10.04
CA LEU A 141 9.74 -18.03 11.15
C LEU A 141 10.46 -17.26 12.28
N GLU A 142 11.21 -16.21 11.94
CA GLU A 142 11.83 -15.34 12.94
C GLU A 142 10.79 -14.47 13.66
N GLN A 143 9.86 -13.86 12.91
CA GLN A 143 8.87 -12.95 13.48
C GLN A 143 7.71 -13.68 14.18
N PHE A 144 7.37 -14.88 13.74
CA PHE A 144 6.25 -15.69 14.22
C PHE A 144 6.71 -17.13 14.47
N PRO A 145 7.51 -17.38 15.52
CA PRO A 145 8.12 -18.70 15.77
C PRO A 145 7.08 -19.80 16.04
N ASP A 146 5.87 -19.44 16.47
CA ASP A 146 4.77 -20.36 16.74
C ASP A 146 3.98 -20.76 15.46
N GLU A 147 4.24 -20.12 14.31
CA GLU A 147 3.53 -20.31 13.04
C GLU A 147 4.26 -21.30 12.10
N TYR A 148 4.72 -22.43 12.64
CA TYR A 148 5.54 -23.41 11.90
C TYR A 148 4.80 -24.15 10.77
N ASP A 149 3.46 -24.18 10.81
CA ASP A 149 2.61 -24.84 9.80
C ASP A 149 2.17 -23.89 8.66
N VAL A 150 2.54 -22.62 8.71
CA VAL A 150 2.18 -21.66 7.66
C VAL A 150 3.02 -21.92 6.41
N SER A 151 2.36 -22.21 5.29
CA SER A 151 3.00 -22.34 3.99
C SER A 151 2.63 -21.17 3.09
N LEU A 152 3.62 -20.34 2.74
CA LEU A 152 3.48 -19.38 1.65
C LEU A 152 3.88 -20.02 0.32
N SER A 153 3.25 -19.57 -0.76
CA SER A 153 3.54 -20.04 -2.12
C SER A 153 4.12 -18.93 -2.98
N VAL A 154 4.71 -19.30 -4.12
CA VAL A 154 5.15 -18.35 -5.15
C VAL A 154 3.99 -17.45 -5.61
N GLY A 155 2.74 -17.93 -5.53
CA GLY A 155 1.56 -17.12 -5.80
C GLY A 155 1.42 -15.92 -4.85
N THR A 156 1.86 -16.04 -3.59
CA THR A 156 1.86 -14.90 -2.66
C THR A 156 2.85 -13.82 -3.10
N ILE A 157 4.05 -14.22 -3.53
CA ILE A 157 5.05 -13.30 -4.06
C ILE A 157 4.56 -12.63 -5.33
N ARG A 158 3.99 -13.40 -6.26
CA ARG A 158 3.37 -12.87 -7.47
C ARG A 158 2.28 -11.85 -7.14
N GLY A 159 1.43 -12.15 -6.17
CA GLY A 159 0.39 -11.22 -5.72
C GLY A 159 0.96 -9.86 -5.31
N VAL A 160 2.06 -9.82 -4.56
CA VAL A 160 2.73 -8.54 -4.24
C VAL A 160 3.33 -7.87 -5.47
N LEU A 161 4.01 -8.64 -6.33
CA LEU A 161 4.65 -8.15 -7.54
C LEU A 161 3.66 -7.49 -8.51
N ASP A 162 2.47 -8.08 -8.67
CA ASP A 162 1.41 -7.54 -9.51
C ASP A 162 1.01 -6.13 -9.03
N TRP A 163 0.91 -5.89 -7.71
CA TRP A 163 0.62 -4.57 -7.15
C TRP A 163 1.76 -3.56 -7.35
N VAL A 164 3.00 -3.92 -7.04
CA VAL A 164 4.12 -2.96 -7.17
C VAL A 164 4.45 -2.66 -8.63
N GLN A 165 4.11 -3.55 -9.57
CA GLN A 165 4.22 -3.29 -11.01
C GLN A 165 3.36 -2.10 -11.47
N ARG A 166 2.28 -1.79 -10.75
CA ARG A 166 1.36 -0.69 -11.10
C ARG A 166 1.77 0.68 -10.56
N LEU A 167 2.78 0.75 -9.72
CA LEU A 167 3.27 2.01 -9.18
C LEU A 167 3.79 2.92 -10.29
N GLN A 168 3.71 4.23 -10.07
CA GLN A 168 4.23 5.22 -11.00
C GLN A 168 5.21 6.16 -10.27
N PRO A 169 6.47 6.29 -10.74
CA PRO A 169 7.15 5.48 -11.75
C PRO A 169 7.18 3.97 -11.42
N PRO A 170 7.25 3.09 -12.44
CA PRO A 170 7.28 1.65 -12.24
C PRO A 170 8.56 1.21 -11.54
N VAL A 171 8.41 0.30 -10.58
CA VAL A 171 9.55 -0.30 -9.84
C VAL A 171 9.81 -1.75 -10.24
N TYR A 172 8.93 -2.35 -11.03
CA TYR A 172 9.03 -3.73 -11.50
C TYR A 172 8.44 -3.87 -12.90
N ASP A 173 9.21 -4.42 -13.83
CA ASP A 173 8.81 -4.58 -15.24
C ASP A 173 8.26 -5.98 -15.60
N GLY A 174 8.07 -6.85 -14.60
CA GLY A 174 7.75 -8.26 -14.79
C GLY A 174 8.96 -9.19 -14.76
N LYS A 175 10.19 -8.65 -14.71
CA LYS A 175 11.43 -9.41 -14.62
C LYS A 175 12.44 -8.80 -13.66
N ARG A 176 12.61 -7.48 -13.69
CA ARG A 176 13.62 -6.73 -12.93
C ARG A 176 12.95 -5.72 -12.03
N PHE A 177 13.42 -5.66 -10.79
CA PHE A 177 13.08 -4.60 -9.85
C PHE A 177 14.11 -3.50 -9.94
N GLU A 178 13.67 -2.25 -9.81
CA GLU A 178 14.51 -1.06 -9.69
C GLU A 178 13.84 -0.07 -8.74
N ARG A 179 14.59 0.47 -7.77
CA ARG A 179 14.10 1.58 -6.94
C ARG A 179 13.75 2.75 -7.85
N ARG A 180 12.59 3.37 -7.63
CA ARG A 180 12.17 4.50 -8.46
C ARG A 180 12.91 5.78 -8.06
N PRO A 181 13.19 6.68 -9.02
CA PRO A 181 13.91 7.91 -8.76
C PRO A 181 13.08 8.95 -8.00
N PHE A 182 11.77 8.80 -7.92
CA PHE A 182 10.86 9.61 -7.10
C PHE A 182 9.57 8.82 -6.87
N ALA A 183 8.75 9.24 -5.90
CA ALA A 183 7.37 8.82 -5.75
C ALA A 183 6.47 10.06 -5.70
N PRO A 184 5.14 9.92 -5.89
CA PRO A 184 4.22 11.02 -5.62
C PRO A 184 4.45 11.56 -4.20
N PRO A 185 4.62 12.88 -4.02
CA PRO A 185 4.79 13.51 -2.71
C PRO A 185 3.77 13.05 -1.66
N GLU A 186 2.54 12.82 -2.11
CA GLU A 186 1.41 12.40 -1.29
C GLU A 186 1.66 11.05 -0.62
N LEU A 187 2.36 10.12 -1.29
CA LEU A 187 2.71 8.84 -0.69
C LEU A 187 3.70 9.02 0.48
N ALA A 188 4.68 9.92 0.34
CA ALA A 188 5.62 10.22 1.40
C ALA A 188 4.93 10.88 2.60
N LEU A 189 3.98 11.79 2.34
CA LEU A 189 3.18 12.44 3.39
C LEU A 189 2.25 11.46 4.10
N LEU A 190 1.64 10.51 3.38
CA LEU A 190 0.88 9.41 3.98
C LEU A 190 1.78 8.50 4.84
N ALA A 191 3.01 8.24 4.40
CA ALA A 191 3.97 7.50 5.21
C ALA A 191 4.27 8.26 6.52
N ILE A 192 4.52 9.57 6.46
CA ILE A 192 4.73 10.40 7.65
C ILE A 192 3.50 10.38 8.57
N ASP A 193 2.29 10.54 8.02
CA ASP A 193 1.04 10.45 8.79
C ASP A 193 0.89 9.11 9.52
N HIS A 194 1.28 8.01 8.86
CA HIS A 194 1.33 6.70 9.50
C HIS A 194 2.31 6.65 10.69
N PHE A 195 3.45 7.34 10.61
CA PHE A 195 4.37 7.49 11.75
C PHE A 195 3.80 8.33 12.88
N TYR A 196 3.09 9.42 12.60
CA TYR A 196 2.36 10.20 13.62
C TYR A 196 1.43 9.28 14.41
N SER A 197 0.59 8.52 13.71
CA SER A 197 -0.36 7.61 14.34
C SER A 197 0.33 6.51 15.14
N ARG A 198 1.44 5.93 14.66
CA ARG A 198 2.17 4.87 15.35
C ARG A 198 2.93 5.34 16.58
N GLN A 199 3.46 6.55 16.56
CA GLN A 199 4.21 7.13 17.68
C GLN A 199 3.30 7.91 18.65
N GLY A 200 2.01 8.07 18.33
CA GLY A 200 1.06 8.81 19.16
C GLY A 200 1.34 10.32 19.20
N VAL A 201 1.99 10.85 18.15
CA VAL A 201 2.31 12.28 18.02
C VAL A 201 1.08 13.01 17.50
N GLY A 202 0.74 14.15 18.13
CA GLY A 202 -0.39 14.96 17.71
C GLY A 202 -0.08 15.80 16.47
N TYR A 203 -1.08 16.05 15.62
CA TYR A 203 -0.91 17.04 14.54
C TYR A 203 -0.56 18.43 15.11
N GLY A 204 0.39 19.10 14.48
CA GLY A 204 1.00 20.36 14.93
C GLY A 204 2.23 20.17 15.83
N GLU A 205 2.49 18.96 16.32
CA GLU A 205 3.72 18.64 17.05
C GLU A 205 4.86 18.26 16.10
N LEU A 206 6.11 18.29 16.59
CA LEU A 206 7.27 17.85 15.82
C LEU A 206 7.43 16.34 15.92
N LEU A 207 7.45 15.66 14.77
CA LEU A 207 7.88 14.27 14.65
C LEU A 207 9.36 14.23 14.28
N ALA A 208 10.18 13.58 15.10
CA ALA A 208 11.57 13.32 14.77
C ALA A 208 11.68 12.19 13.74
N LEU A 209 12.42 12.43 12.65
CA LEU A 209 12.76 11.41 11.67
C LEU A 209 14.25 11.05 11.82
N ASP A 210 14.50 9.87 12.35
CA ASP A 210 15.83 9.26 12.40
C ASP A 210 16.13 8.43 11.13
N ASP A 211 17.35 7.91 11.02
CA ASP A 211 17.77 7.10 9.87
C ASP A 211 16.86 5.88 9.64
N ALA A 212 16.32 5.30 10.72
CA ALA A 212 15.41 4.17 10.64
C ALA A 212 14.05 4.58 10.04
N SER A 213 13.50 5.72 10.49
CA SER A 213 12.26 6.29 9.97
C SER A 213 12.40 6.68 8.49
N PHE A 214 13.50 7.35 8.13
CA PHE A 214 13.83 7.67 6.74
C PHE A 214 13.88 6.42 5.86
N LYS A 215 14.59 5.38 6.32
CA LYS A 215 14.69 4.12 5.60
C LYS A 215 13.34 3.42 5.44
N GLU A 216 12.49 3.40 6.48
CA GLU A 216 11.17 2.78 6.40
C GLU A 216 10.24 3.55 5.44
N ILE A 217 10.29 4.89 5.44
CA ILE A 217 9.57 5.73 4.45
C ILE A 217 10.11 5.47 3.04
N ALA A 218 11.43 5.37 2.86
CA ALA A 218 12.03 5.08 1.55
C ALA A 218 11.64 3.70 1.02
N ILE A 219 11.58 2.69 1.91
CA ILE A 219 11.10 1.33 1.58
C ILE A 219 9.62 1.36 1.21
N LEU A 220 8.77 2.06 1.99
CA LEU A 220 7.36 2.20 1.68
C LEU A 220 7.19 2.89 0.33
N CYS A 221 7.94 3.95 0.05
CA CYS A 221 7.86 4.63 -1.23
C CYS A 221 8.57 3.86 -2.35
N LEU A 222 9.34 2.79 -2.05
CA LEU A 222 10.23 2.08 -2.97
C LEU A 222 11.20 3.00 -3.75
N VAL A 223 11.59 4.13 -3.13
CA VAL A 223 12.49 5.13 -3.72
C VAL A 223 13.93 4.86 -3.32
N ASP A 224 14.87 5.49 -4.03
CA ASP A 224 16.25 5.53 -3.59
C ASP A 224 16.41 6.33 -2.28
N ASP A 225 17.33 5.88 -1.42
CA ASP A 225 17.65 6.51 -0.13
C ASP A 225 17.98 8.01 -0.28
N GLY A 226 18.66 8.37 -1.36
CA GLY A 226 19.10 9.74 -1.59
C GLY A 226 17.99 10.73 -1.97
N VAL A 227 16.81 10.25 -2.36
CA VAL A 227 15.78 11.11 -2.96
C VAL A 227 14.71 11.55 -1.96
N LEU A 228 14.52 10.82 -0.86
CA LEU A 228 13.44 11.11 0.09
C LEU A 228 13.53 12.55 0.65
N ASN A 229 14.72 13.04 1.01
CA ASN A 229 14.87 14.42 1.49
C ASN A 229 14.46 15.47 0.44
N ALA A 230 14.74 15.22 -0.84
CA ALA A 230 14.33 16.12 -1.92
C ALA A 230 12.80 16.09 -2.08
N MET A 231 12.18 14.91 -2.02
CA MET A 231 10.72 14.76 -2.08
C MET A 231 10.02 15.46 -0.91
N LEU A 232 10.57 15.38 0.30
CA LEU A 232 10.01 16.08 1.46
C LEU A 232 10.11 17.60 1.28
N LYS A 233 11.26 18.12 0.82
CA LYS A 233 11.39 19.56 0.54
C LYS A 233 10.43 20.07 -0.53
N GLU A 234 10.19 19.27 -1.57
CA GLU A 234 9.17 19.58 -2.56
C GLU A 234 7.76 19.58 -1.93
N SER A 235 7.50 18.61 -1.05
CA SER A 235 6.23 18.51 -0.31
C SER A 235 5.98 19.75 0.55
N GLU A 236 6.99 20.26 1.26
CA GLU A 236 6.86 21.48 2.08
C GLU A 236 6.50 22.71 1.25
N GLN A 237 7.02 22.80 0.02
CA GLN A 237 6.70 23.91 -0.89
C GLN A 237 5.27 23.80 -1.46
N ARG A 238 4.77 22.58 -1.62
CA ARG A 238 3.47 22.30 -2.25
C ARG A 238 2.32 22.29 -1.24
N PHE A 239 2.55 21.75 -0.05
CA PHE A 239 1.50 21.49 0.93
C PHE A 239 1.68 22.41 2.14
N PRO A 240 0.85 23.46 2.30
CA PRO A 240 1.02 24.47 3.34
C PRO A 240 0.81 23.94 4.77
N TRP A 241 0.31 22.72 4.90
CA TRP A 241 0.11 22.01 6.16
C TRP A 241 1.26 21.07 6.54
N PHE A 242 2.33 21.04 5.74
CA PHE A 242 3.53 20.27 5.99
C PHE A 242 4.77 21.18 6.10
N GLU A 243 5.56 20.99 7.16
CA GLU A 243 6.76 21.79 7.44
C GLU A 243 7.92 20.87 7.83
N ILE A 244 9.12 21.26 7.44
CA ILE A 244 10.38 20.61 7.79
C ILE A 244 11.18 21.55 8.70
N GLU A 245 11.55 21.05 9.87
CA GLU A 245 12.45 21.75 10.77
C GLU A 245 13.78 20.98 10.84
N ALA A 246 14.81 21.51 10.18
CA ALA A 246 16.13 20.91 10.10
C ALA A 246 17.19 21.76 10.83
N GLY A 247 18.05 21.11 11.61
CA GLY A 247 19.22 21.75 12.21
C GLY A 247 20.10 20.76 12.95
N TRP A 248 19.71 20.44 14.18
CA TRP A 248 20.36 19.52 15.12
C TRP A 248 19.76 18.11 15.04
N GLY A 249 18.65 17.97 14.34
CA GLY A 249 18.03 16.74 13.88
C GLY A 249 17.18 17.04 12.64
N TYR A 250 16.43 16.04 12.18
CA TYR A 250 15.45 16.19 11.11
C TYR A 250 14.07 16.01 11.71
N PHE A 251 13.26 17.06 11.71
CA PHE A 251 11.90 17.02 12.23
C PHE A 251 10.92 17.43 11.15
N VAL A 252 9.73 16.87 11.23
CA VAL A 252 8.63 17.22 10.34
C VAL A 252 7.37 17.52 11.14
N ARG A 253 6.56 18.47 10.67
CA ARG A 253 5.28 18.86 11.26
C ARG A 253 4.16 18.65 10.25
N LEU A 254 3.16 17.87 10.62
CA LEU A 254 1.87 17.81 9.93
C LEU A 254 0.86 18.59 10.76
N HIS A 255 0.31 19.69 10.22
CA HIS A 255 -0.71 20.48 10.91
C HIS A 255 -2.10 19.85 10.88
N GLN A 256 -2.32 18.92 9.94
CA GLN A 256 -3.57 18.16 9.76
C GLN A 256 -3.25 16.83 9.06
N PRO A 257 -4.18 15.86 9.05
CA PRO A 257 -4.05 14.67 8.22
C PRO A 257 -3.91 15.05 6.73
N PRO A 258 -3.10 14.34 5.94
CA PRO A 258 -3.00 14.57 4.50
C PRO A 258 -4.37 14.50 3.81
N ASN A 259 -4.78 15.59 3.15
CA ASN A 259 -6.02 15.63 2.37
C ASN A 259 -5.75 15.35 0.88
N LEU A 260 -5.97 14.10 0.47
CA LEU A 260 -5.76 13.66 -0.91
C LEU A 260 -6.89 14.05 -1.88
N THR A 261 -7.80 14.94 -1.51
CA THR A 261 -9.02 15.22 -2.27
C THR A 261 -9.17 16.67 -2.68
N GLU A 262 -8.61 17.59 -1.88
CA GLU A 262 -8.63 19.03 -2.15
C GLU A 262 -7.28 19.58 -2.60
N ASP A 263 -6.17 18.93 -2.21
CA ASP A 263 -4.80 19.41 -2.43
C ASP A 263 -4.09 18.76 -3.64
N LEU A 264 -4.82 17.93 -4.42
CA LEU A 264 -4.30 17.23 -5.58
C LEU A 264 -4.60 17.94 -6.90
#